data_AF-A0A2V8MQR3-F1
#
_entry.id   AF-A0A2V8MQR3-F1
#
_cell.length_a   1.000
_cell.length_b   1.000
_cell.length_c   1.000
_cell.angle_alpha   90.00
_cell.angle_beta   90.00
_cell.angle_gamma   90.00
#
_symmetry.space_group_name_H-M   'P 1'
#
loop_
_entity.id
_entity.type
_entity.pdbx_description
1 polymer ?
#
loop_
_entity_poly.entity_id
_entity_poly.type
_entity_poly.pdbx_seq_one_letter_code
_entity_poly.pdbx_strand_id
1 'polypeptide(L)'
;MRADGRLGEKLVAADKNDFAPRLGIAWNPNSRWVVRTGAGVFYSQDTGNPRFDMSRNLAGRRRDESTPDQIDLTGDQPFRSVGGTVLITNPYVLGNIYGRRTPYSIQYLLNVQRELGGNTALEVGYIGSVSRKLESLRAFNESLPGATGTVLERAPYPEFGRIQEVDGSGKANYNSLGVKLQRRFSNGLLALKYTF
;
A
#
# COMPACT_ATOMS: atom_id res chain seq x y z
N MET A 1 -22.59 18.85 16.78
CA MET A 1 -21.13 18.95 17.02
C MET A 1 -20.77 20.42 17.14
N ARG A 2 -20.23 20.85 18.29
CA ARG A 2 -19.66 22.20 18.41
C ARG A 2 -18.35 22.20 17.62
N ALA A 3 -18.24 23.11 16.66
CA ALA A 3 -16.98 23.43 15.99
C ALA A 3 -16.08 24.14 16.99
N ASP A 4 -15.30 23.38 17.78
CA ASP A 4 -14.36 23.93 18.75
C ASP A 4 -13.05 24.43 18.10
N GLY A 5 -13.01 24.48 16.76
CA GLY A 5 -11.88 24.98 15.98
C GLY A 5 -10.62 24.13 16.08
N ARG A 6 -10.64 23.00 16.80
CA ARG A 6 -9.47 22.13 16.98
C ARG A 6 -9.21 21.25 15.76
N LEU A 7 -10.23 21.04 14.93
CA LEU A 7 -10.13 20.33 13.66
C LEU A 7 -10.26 21.36 12.53
N GLY A 8 -9.27 21.44 11.66
CA GLY A 8 -9.24 22.40 10.55
C GLY A 8 -10.33 22.13 9.50
N GLU A 9 -10.43 23.00 8.48
CA GLU A 9 -11.44 22.92 7.41
C GLU A 9 -11.39 21.63 6.56
N LYS A 10 -10.41 20.75 6.80
CA LYS A 10 -10.17 19.53 6.02
C LYS A 10 -9.97 18.36 6.95
N LEU A 11 -10.53 17.21 6.57
CA LEU A 11 -10.36 15.95 7.31
C LEU A 11 -8.97 15.32 7.12
N VAL A 12 -8.25 15.74 6.08
CA VAL A 12 -6.87 15.30 5.78
C VAL A 12 -6.02 16.48 5.33
N ALA A 13 -4.74 16.51 5.72
CA ALA A 13 -3.79 17.47 5.23
C ALA A 13 -3.41 17.15 3.77
N ALA A 14 -3.26 18.18 2.94
CA ALA A 14 -2.69 18.01 1.61
C ALA A 14 -1.17 18.02 1.70
N ASP A 15 -0.53 16.93 1.26
CA ASP A 15 0.91 16.93 0.99
C ASP A 15 1.18 17.66 -0.32
N LYS A 16 2.06 18.66 -0.29
CA LYS A 16 2.41 19.50 -1.45
C LYS A 16 3.89 19.43 -1.78
N ASN A 17 4.65 18.58 -1.10
CA ASN A 17 6.11 18.55 -1.18
C ASN A 17 6.61 17.37 -2.03
N ASP A 18 5.83 16.99 -3.05
CA ASP A 18 6.08 15.82 -3.88
C ASP A 18 7.08 16.15 -5.01
N PHE A 19 8.35 16.32 -4.65
CA PHE A 19 9.44 16.50 -5.61
C PHE A 19 9.96 15.16 -6.12
N ALA A 20 9.84 14.91 -7.43
CA ALA A 20 10.12 13.62 -8.05
C ALA A 20 11.36 13.66 -8.98
N PRO A 21 12.59 13.81 -8.46
CA PRO A 21 13.78 13.86 -9.29
C PRO A 21 14.03 12.53 -9.97
N ARG A 22 14.56 12.58 -11.19
CA ARG A 22 14.94 11.41 -11.99
C ARG A 22 16.24 11.70 -12.71
N LEU A 23 17.19 10.77 -12.60
CA LEU A 23 18.49 10.86 -13.26
C LEU A 23 18.82 9.52 -13.92
N GLY A 24 19.37 9.58 -15.12
CA GLY A 24 19.85 8.42 -15.86
C GLY A 24 21.16 8.72 -16.56
N ILE A 25 22.03 7.73 -16.62
CA ILE A 25 23.33 7.78 -17.29
C ILE A 25 23.41 6.58 -18.24
N ALA A 26 23.85 6.85 -19.46
CA ALA A 26 24.24 5.82 -20.42
C ALA A 26 25.69 6.07 -20.84
N TRP A 27 26.51 5.03 -20.78
CA TRP A 27 27.93 5.12 -21.09
C TRP A 27 28.37 3.92 -21.92
N ASN A 28 29.17 4.19 -22.95
CA ASN A 28 29.78 3.18 -23.80
C ASN A 28 31.30 3.24 -23.61
N PRO A 29 31.89 2.40 -22.75
CA PRO A 29 33.34 2.37 -22.54
C PRO A 29 34.13 2.09 -23.82
N ASN A 30 33.51 1.33 -24.74
CA ASN A 30 34.01 1.04 -26.08
C ASN A 30 32.85 0.59 -26.98
N SER A 31 33.13 0.20 -28.22
CA SER A 31 32.13 -0.21 -29.20
C SER A 31 31.33 -1.47 -28.85
N ARG A 32 31.79 -2.28 -27.89
CA ARG A 32 31.15 -3.56 -27.53
C ARG A 32 30.40 -3.53 -26.21
N TRP A 33 30.57 -2.50 -25.40
CA TRP A 33 29.95 -2.41 -24.07
C TRP A 33 29.04 -1.19 -23.97
N VAL A 34 27.90 -1.39 -23.34
CA VAL A 34 26.96 -0.33 -23.00
C VAL A 34 26.51 -0.54 -21.56
N VAL A 35 26.67 0.49 -20.73
CA VAL A 35 26.19 0.51 -19.35
C VAL A 35 25.10 1.57 -19.27
N ARG A 36 23.94 1.20 -18.73
CA ARG A 36 22.83 2.11 -18.44
C ARG A 36 22.47 2.01 -16.98
N THR A 37 22.42 3.12 -16.28
CA THR A 37 22.01 3.18 -14.88
C THR A 37 21.10 4.37 -14.67
N GLY A 38 20.22 4.29 -13.68
CA GLY A 38 19.35 5.41 -13.35
C GLY A 38 18.60 5.18 -12.06
N ALA A 39 18.13 6.27 -11.48
CA ALA A 39 17.29 6.26 -10.30
C ALA A 39 16.26 7.39 -10.37
N GLY A 40 15.10 7.17 -9.76
CA GLY A 40 14.05 8.17 -9.70
C GLY A 40 13.07 7.94 -8.56
N VAL A 41 12.40 9.03 -8.17
CA VAL A 41 11.30 9.01 -7.21
C VAL A 41 9.97 9.04 -7.95
N PHE A 42 9.04 8.20 -7.53
CA PHE A 42 7.71 8.05 -8.12
C PHE A 42 6.68 8.07 -6.99
N TYR A 43 5.76 9.03 -7.04
CA TYR A 43 4.65 9.11 -6.10
C TYR A 43 3.48 8.29 -6.61
N SER A 44 2.79 7.59 -5.71
CA SER A 44 1.54 6.90 -6.00
C SER A 44 0.39 7.78 -5.56
N GLN A 45 -0.64 7.88 -6.40
CA GLN A 45 -1.87 8.53 -5.99
C GLN A 45 -2.57 7.69 -4.93
N ASP A 46 -3.04 8.40 -3.91
CA ASP A 46 -3.76 7.87 -2.76
C ASP A 46 -5.13 7.31 -3.17
N THR A 47 -5.56 6.23 -2.53
CA THR A 47 -6.89 5.67 -2.75
C THR A 47 -7.92 6.69 -2.23
N GLY A 48 -8.94 7.02 -3.04
CA GLY A 48 -9.97 8.00 -2.61
C GLY A 48 -10.95 7.46 -1.55
N ASN A 49 -11.10 6.13 -1.49
CA ASN A 49 -12.09 5.45 -0.64
C ASN A 49 -11.91 5.77 0.84
N PRO A 50 -10.72 5.68 1.46
CA PRO A 50 -10.53 6.05 2.87
C PRO A 50 -11.04 7.43 3.25
N ARG A 51 -10.97 8.41 2.34
CA ARG A 51 -11.46 9.78 2.59
C ARG A 51 -12.98 9.85 2.52
N PHE A 52 -13.57 9.16 1.54
CA PHE A 52 -15.03 9.01 1.44
C PHE A 52 -15.60 8.27 2.66
N ASP A 53 -14.88 7.24 3.12
CA ASP A 53 -15.28 6.36 4.21
C ASP A 53 -15.50 7.08 5.53
N MET A 54 -14.72 8.14 5.81
CA MET A 54 -14.91 8.98 6.99
C MET A 54 -16.26 9.71 7.00
N SER A 55 -16.82 10.06 5.83
CA SER A 55 -18.13 10.70 5.75
C SER A 55 -19.28 9.74 6.12
N ARG A 56 -19.05 8.43 5.96
CA ARG A 56 -20.02 7.38 6.27
C ARG A 56 -20.15 7.10 7.76
N ASN A 57 -19.26 7.64 8.60
CA ASN A 57 -19.34 7.47 10.06
C ASN A 57 -20.63 8.04 10.65
N LEU A 58 -21.23 9.07 10.02
CA LEU A 58 -22.43 9.74 10.54
C LEU A 58 -23.64 8.80 10.66
N ALA A 59 -23.79 7.82 9.76
CA ALA A 59 -24.89 6.87 9.81
C ALA A 59 -24.80 5.88 10.98
N GLY A 60 -23.66 5.83 11.68
CA GLY A 60 -23.35 4.81 12.66
C GLY A 60 -23.12 3.47 11.98
N ARG A 61 -22.10 2.75 12.41
CA ARG A 61 -21.78 1.43 11.87
C ARG A 61 -21.58 0.46 13.02
N ARG A 62 -22.15 -0.74 12.89
CA ARG A 62 -21.87 -1.87 13.77
C ARG A 62 -21.02 -2.87 12.99
N ARG A 63 -20.09 -3.55 13.67
CA ARG A 63 -19.38 -4.71 13.14
C ARG A 63 -19.79 -5.89 14.00
N ASP A 64 -20.44 -6.87 13.39
CA ASP A 64 -20.80 -8.12 14.05
C ASP A 64 -19.79 -9.20 13.64
N GLU A 65 -19.14 -9.79 14.64
CA GLU A 65 -18.21 -10.89 14.45
C GLU A 65 -18.79 -12.11 15.13
N SER A 66 -18.83 -13.23 14.40
CA SER A 66 -19.15 -14.54 14.98
C SER A 66 -18.12 -14.87 16.06
N THR A 67 -18.60 -15.37 17.20
CA THR A 67 -17.72 -15.91 18.24
C THR A 67 -17.85 -17.44 18.24
N PRO A 68 -16.75 -18.18 18.44
CA PRO A 68 -16.83 -19.63 18.61
C PRO A 68 -17.67 -20.05 19.83
N ASP A 69 -17.75 -19.17 20.83
CA ASP A 69 -18.44 -19.44 22.10
C ASP A 69 -19.95 -19.20 22.03
N GLN A 70 -20.43 -18.44 21.03
CA GLN A 70 -21.85 -18.25 20.75
C GLN A 70 -22.10 -18.29 19.25
N ILE A 71 -22.61 -19.44 18.77
CA ILE A 71 -23.07 -19.59 17.39
C ILE A 71 -24.42 -18.90 17.27
N ASP A 72 -24.39 -17.69 16.73
CA ASP A 72 -25.52 -16.78 16.65
C ASP A 72 -25.82 -16.31 15.22
N LEU A 73 -25.00 -16.74 14.26
CA LEU A 73 -25.19 -16.55 12.83
C LEU A 73 -25.39 -17.94 12.20
N THR A 74 -26.57 -18.18 11.64
CA THR A 74 -26.95 -19.46 11.01
C THR A 74 -27.29 -19.25 9.53
N GLY A 75 -27.43 -20.34 8.76
CA GLY A 75 -27.86 -20.23 7.35
C GLY A 75 -29.21 -19.54 7.19
N ASP A 76 -30.13 -19.75 8.14
CA ASP A 76 -31.47 -19.15 8.16
C ASP A 76 -31.49 -17.73 8.74
N GLN A 77 -30.47 -17.37 9.54
CA GLN A 77 -30.27 -16.03 10.10
C GLN A 77 -28.83 -15.58 9.89
N PRO A 78 -28.45 -15.22 8.65
CA PRO A 78 -27.06 -14.92 8.31
C PRO A 78 -26.56 -13.59 8.89
N PHE A 79 -27.45 -12.75 9.43
CA PHE A 79 -27.04 -11.55 10.15
C PHE A 79 -27.90 -11.31 11.40
N ARG A 80 -27.27 -10.75 12.44
CA ARG A 80 -27.87 -10.51 13.74
C ARG A 80 -28.84 -9.30 13.68
N SER A 81 -30.14 -9.52 13.90
CA SER A 81 -31.16 -8.46 14.00
C SER A 81 -31.36 -7.61 12.73
N VAL A 82 -31.54 -8.24 11.56
CA VAL A 82 -31.90 -7.51 10.33
C VAL A 82 -33.41 -7.24 10.31
N GLY A 83 -33.78 -6.02 10.70
CA GLY A 83 -35.17 -5.55 10.65
C GLY A 83 -35.52 -4.70 11.88
N GLY A 84 -35.79 -3.42 11.67
CA GLY A 84 -36.12 -2.44 12.73
C GLY A 84 -34.99 -1.46 13.07
N THR A 85 -35.16 -0.71 14.16
CA THR A 85 -34.17 0.24 14.69
C THR A 85 -33.00 -0.52 15.30
N VAL A 86 -31.79 -0.32 14.79
CA VAL A 86 -30.57 -0.91 15.35
C VAL A 86 -29.97 0.05 16.38
N LEU A 87 -29.88 -0.39 17.64
CA LEU A 87 -29.14 0.33 18.67
C LEU A 87 -27.63 0.10 18.47
N ILE A 88 -26.89 1.18 18.28
CA ILE A 88 -25.42 1.16 18.16
C ILE A 88 -24.86 1.67 19.48
N THR A 89 -24.42 0.77 20.34
CA THR A 89 -23.80 1.11 21.63
C THR A 89 -22.33 1.50 21.49
N ASN A 90 -21.62 0.88 20.56
CA ASN A 90 -20.18 1.10 20.31
C ASN A 90 -19.95 1.20 18.79
N PRO A 91 -19.92 2.42 18.22
CA PRO A 91 -19.84 2.59 16.78
C PRO A 91 -18.47 2.18 16.22
N TYR A 92 -18.49 1.56 15.05
CA TYR A 92 -17.34 1.29 14.21
C TYR A 92 -16.95 2.54 13.43
N VAL A 93 -15.69 2.97 13.55
CA VAL A 93 -15.20 4.23 12.96
C VAL A 93 -14.18 3.94 11.88
N LEU A 94 -14.34 4.59 10.72
CA LEU A 94 -13.34 4.65 9.66
C LEU A 94 -12.59 5.97 9.75
N GLY A 95 -11.27 5.92 9.85
CA GLY A 95 -10.41 7.09 10.05
C GLY A 95 -9.24 7.17 9.07
N ASN A 96 -8.61 8.33 9.01
CA ASN A 96 -7.38 8.55 8.25
C ASN A 96 -6.45 9.43 9.07
N ILE A 97 -5.16 9.09 9.12
CA ILE A 97 -4.19 9.95 9.81
C ILE A 97 -4.10 11.29 9.09
N TYR A 98 -4.41 12.37 9.81
CA TYR A 98 -4.48 13.73 9.26
C TYR A 98 -3.21 14.12 8.49
N GLY A 99 -2.02 13.85 9.04
CA GLY A 99 -0.72 14.24 8.49
C GLY A 99 -0.07 13.19 7.58
N ARG A 100 -0.85 12.31 6.94
CA ARG A 100 -0.28 11.27 6.06
C ARG A 100 0.43 11.89 4.85
N ARG A 101 1.63 11.40 4.58
CA ARG A 101 2.43 11.80 3.40
C ARG A 101 2.05 10.97 2.18
N THR A 102 2.22 11.52 0.99
CA THR A 102 1.98 10.79 -0.26
C THR A 102 2.87 9.54 -0.33
N PRO A 103 2.32 8.34 -0.61
CA PRO A 103 3.12 7.14 -0.83
C PRO A 103 4.09 7.32 -1.99
N TYR A 104 5.33 6.84 -1.85
CA TYR A 104 6.33 6.96 -2.91
C TYR A 104 7.25 5.75 -2.99
N SER A 105 7.79 5.54 -4.18
CA SER A 105 8.77 4.50 -4.50
C SER A 105 10.02 5.14 -5.10
N ILE A 106 11.17 4.76 -4.54
CA ILE A 106 12.48 5.03 -5.15
C ILE A 106 12.79 3.82 -6.01
N GLN A 107 12.90 4.02 -7.32
CA GLN A 107 13.26 2.96 -8.27
C GLN A 107 14.66 3.22 -8.81
N TYR A 108 15.44 2.16 -8.98
CA TYR A 108 16.78 2.22 -9.55
C TYR A 108 17.03 1.00 -10.43
N LEU A 109 17.83 1.20 -11.46
CA LEU A 109 18.19 0.15 -12.41
C LEU A 109 19.67 0.23 -12.77
N LEU A 110 20.23 -0.93 -13.10
CA LEU A 110 21.55 -1.09 -13.69
C LEU A 110 21.47 -2.15 -14.78
N ASN A 111 21.76 -1.76 -16.02
CA ASN A 111 21.87 -2.66 -17.15
C ASN A 111 23.29 -2.61 -17.71
N VAL A 112 23.89 -3.77 -17.87
CA VAL A 112 25.19 -3.95 -18.53
C VAL A 112 24.97 -4.84 -19.75
N GLN A 113 25.22 -4.28 -20.92
CA GLN A 113 25.10 -4.96 -22.19
C GLN A 113 26.48 -5.10 -22.83
N ARG A 114 26.73 -6.28 -23.40
CA ARG A 114 27.94 -6.61 -24.14
C ARG A 114 27.61 -7.27 -25.47
N GLU A 115 28.23 -6.79 -26.54
CA GLU A 115 28.29 -7.53 -27.80
C GLU A 115 29.31 -8.67 -27.70
N LEU A 116 28.85 -9.90 -27.94
CA LEU A 116 29.65 -11.12 -27.89
C LEU A 116 30.26 -11.49 -29.26
N GLY A 117 29.88 -10.77 -30.32
CA GLY A 117 30.21 -11.11 -31.71
C GLY A 117 29.20 -12.06 -32.34
N GLY A 118 29.35 -12.35 -33.63
CA GLY A 118 28.42 -13.22 -34.37
C GLY A 118 26.97 -12.74 -34.28
N ASN A 119 26.77 -11.42 -34.36
CA ASN A 119 25.47 -10.74 -34.24
C ASN A 119 24.73 -11.06 -32.93
N THR A 120 25.48 -11.36 -31.86
CA THR A 120 24.95 -11.74 -30.55
C THR A 120 25.28 -10.68 -29.49
N ALA A 121 24.32 -10.37 -28.65
CA ALA A 121 24.45 -9.48 -27.50
C ALA A 121 23.91 -10.15 -26.24
N LEU A 122 24.63 -9.97 -25.13
CA LEU A 122 24.21 -10.35 -23.78
C LEU A 122 23.91 -9.09 -22.99
N GLU A 123 22.84 -9.10 -22.23
CA GLU A 123 22.45 -8.04 -21.31
C GLU A 123 22.15 -8.66 -19.95
N VAL A 124 22.75 -8.09 -18.91
CA VAL A 124 22.46 -8.40 -17.52
C VAL A 124 21.90 -7.13 -16.89
N GLY A 125 20.69 -7.24 -16.36
CA GLY A 125 19.94 -6.15 -15.77
C GLY A 125 19.61 -6.43 -14.32
N TYR A 126 19.65 -5.39 -13.50
CA TYR A 126 19.14 -5.40 -12.15
C TYR A 126 18.18 -4.23 -11.97
N ILE A 127 17.02 -4.50 -11.40
CA ILE A 127 16.03 -3.49 -11.04
C ILE A 127 15.70 -3.63 -9.56
N GLY A 128 15.73 -2.51 -8.86
CA GLY A 128 15.38 -2.41 -7.46
C GLY A 128 14.33 -1.33 -7.23
N SER A 129 13.47 -1.55 -6.26
CA SER A 129 12.57 -0.50 -5.77
C SER A 129 12.37 -0.59 -4.26
N VAL A 130 12.25 0.58 -3.66
CA VAL A 130 12.02 0.77 -2.23
C VAL A 130 10.84 1.71 -2.07
N SER A 131 9.72 1.17 -1.61
CA SER A 131 8.48 1.90 -1.38
C SER A 131 8.33 2.26 0.09
N ARG A 132 7.86 3.47 0.34
CA ARG A 132 7.68 4.06 1.67
C ARG A 132 6.36 4.80 1.71
N LYS A 133 5.86 4.97 2.94
CA LYS A 133 4.59 5.66 3.21
C LYS A 133 3.41 5.02 2.50
N LEU A 134 3.49 3.71 2.24
CA LEU A 134 2.38 2.95 1.65
C LEU A 134 1.22 2.92 2.64
N GLU A 135 0.01 2.93 2.09
CA GLU A 135 -1.20 2.82 2.87
C GLU A 135 -1.24 1.49 3.63
N SER A 136 -1.61 1.54 4.91
CA SER A 136 -1.90 0.36 5.71
C SER A 136 -3.15 0.57 6.54
N LEU A 137 -3.93 -0.50 6.73
CA LEU A 137 -5.12 -0.49 7.57
C LEU A 137 -4.75 -0.97 8.96
N ARG A 138 -5.00 -0.13 9.96
CA ARG A 138 -4.70 -0.42 11.36
C ARG A 138 -5.96 -0.30 12.21
N ALA A 139 -6.14 -1.24 13.12
CA ALA A 139 -7.11 -1.10 14.20
C ALA A 139 -6.48 -0.25 15.31
N PHE A 140 -6.90 1.01 15.43
CA PHE A 140 -6.35 1.95 16.40
C PHE A 140 -6.87 1.67 17.82
N ASN A 141 -8.12 1.21 17.93
CA ASN A 141 -8.76 0.88 19.20
C ASN A 141 -8.56 -0.59 19.62
N GLU A 142 -7.44 -1.20 19.21
CA GLU A 142 -7.14 -2.59 19.56
C GLU A 142 -6.74 -2.69 21.03
N SER A 143 -7.33 -3.64 21.74
CA SER A 143 -7.09 -3.83 23.16
C SER A 143 -5.77 -4.55 23.40
N LEU A 144 -5.05 -4.14 24.44
CA LEU A 144 -3.86 -4.87 24.86
C LEU A 144 -4.28 -6.23 25.49
N PRO A 145 -3.49 -7.30 25.28
CA PRO A 145 -3.68 -8.56 25.99
C PRO A 145 -3.64 -8.33 27.51
N GLY A 146 -4.60 -8.91 28.23
CA GLY A 146 -4.72 -8.75 29.68
C GLY A 146 -5.62 -9.80 30.28
N ALA A 147 -5.39 -10.13 31.56
CA ALA A 147 -6.10 -11.19 32.28
C ALA A 147 -7.41 -10.73 32.92
N THR A 148 -7.66 -9.42 33.00
CA THR A 148 -8.84 -8.84 33.64
C THR A 148 -9.62 -7.93 32.70
N GLY A 149 -10.93 -7.85 32.91
CA GLY A 149 -11.86 -7.10 32.07
C GLY A 149 -12.18 -7.78 30.74
N THR A 150 -13.19 -7.27 30.05
CA THR A 150 -13.52 -7.64 28.67
C THR A 150 -12.52 -7.02 27.70
N VAL A 151 -12.50 -7.51 26.45
CA VAL A 151 -11.68 -6.92 25.38
C VAL A 151 -11.99 -5.43 25.23
N LEU A 152 -13.26 -5.05 25.15
CA LEU A 152 -13.68 -3.67 24.94
C LEU A 152 -13.30 -2.72 26.09
N GLU A 153 -13.40 -3.17 27.35
CA GLU A 153 -13.01 -2.36 28.52
C GLU A 153 -11.50 -2.05 28.56
N ARG A 154 -10.68 -2.90 27.92
CA ARG A 154 -9.24 -2.67 27.79
C ARG A 154 -8.85 -1.85 26.56
N ALA A 155 -9.81 -1.50 25.70
CA ALA A 155 -9.53 -0.68 24.54
C ALA A 155 -9.19 0.76 24.97
N PRO A 156 -8.31 1.48 24.24
CA PRO A 156 -8.01 2.88 24.56
C PRO A 156 -9.24 3.81 24.57
N TYR A 157 -10.26 3.49 23.76
CA TYR A 157 -11.52 4.21 23.67
C TYR A 157 -12.70 3.23 23.77
N PRO A 158 -13.07 2.77 24.98
CA PRO A 158 -14.11 1.75 25.20
C PRO A 158 -15.51 2.15 24.68
N GLU A 159 -15.77 3.44 24.54
CA GLU A 159 -17.01 3.99 23.99
C GLU A 159 -17.16 3.72 22.48
N PHE A 160 -16.06 3.46 21.78
CA PHE A 160 -16.05 3.08 20.38
C PHE A 160 -15.85 1.57 20.22
N GLY A 161 -16.41 1.03 19.14
CA GLY A 161 -16.03 -0.30 18.69
C GLY A 161 -14.63 -0.27 18.06
N ARG A 162 -14.44 -1.01 16.97
CA ARG A 162 -13.18 -0.92 16.23
C ARG A 162 -13.02 0.49 15.62
N ILE A 163 -11.81 1.03 15.65
CA ILE A 163 -11.45 2.23 14.90
C ILE A 163 -10.48 1.76 13.82
N GLN A 164 -10.95 1.64 12.58
CA GLN A 164 -10.10 1.27 11.45
C GLN A 164 -9.56 2.54 10.80
N GLU A 165 -8.29 2.79 11.04
CA GLU A 165 -7.57 3.94 10.52
C GLU A 165 -6.67 3.53 9.36
N VAL A 166 -6.56 4.40 8.36
CA VAL A 166 -5.54 4.26 7.31
C VAL A 166 -4.34 5.13 7.66
N ASP A 167 -3.17 4.49 7.76
CA ASP A 167 -1.90 5.15 8.03
C ASP A 167 -0.93 5.04 6.83
N GLY A 168 0.26 5.62 6.99
CA GLY A 168 1.38 5.53 6.03
C GLY A 168 2.54 4.71 6.58
N SER A 169 2.27 3.67 7.37
CA SER A 169 3.32 2.83 7.97
C SER A 169 3.87 1.78 7.00
N GLY A 170 3.15 1.51 5.91
CA GLY A 170 3.48 0.49 4.93
C GLY A 170 4.82 0.73 4.22
N LYS A 171 5.54 -0.37 3.99
CA LYS A 171 6.83 -0.41 3.32
C LYS A 171 6.86 -1.62 2.40
N ALA A 172 7.47 -1.47 1.23
CA ALA A 172 7.73 -2.59 0.34
C ALA A 172 9.13 -2.44 -0.25
N ASN A 173 9.76 -3.57 -0.57
CA ASN A 173 11.02 -3.59 -1.30
C ASN A 173 10.91 -4.68 -2.35
N TYR A 174 11.43 -4.42 -3.55
CA TYR A 174 11.47 -5.37 -4.65
C TYR A 174 12.83 -5.32 -5.31
N ASN A 175 13.38 -6.49 -5.65
CA ASN A 175 14.65 -6.62 -6.34
C ASN A 175 14.52 -7.75 -7.36
N SER A 176 15.00 -7.53 -8.58
CA SER A 176 15.04 -8.55 -9.62
C SER A 176 16.30 -8.43 -10.45
N LEU A 177 16.81 -9.58 -10.86
CA LEU A 177 17.94 -9.73 -11.78
C LEU A 177 17.44 -10.43 -13.04
N GLY A 178 17.60 -9.77 -14.18
CA GLY A 178 17.26 -10.31 -15.50
C GLY A 178 18.51 -10.57 -16.33
N VAL A 179 18.52 -11.68 -17.07
CA VAL A 179 19.55 -11.96 -18.08
C VAL A 179 18.85 -12.14 -19.41
N LYS A 180 19.34 -11.44 -20.43
CA LYS A 180 18.80 -11.47 -21.79
C LYS A 180 19.92 -11.75 -22.78
N LEU A 181 19.79 -12.81 -23.56
CA LEU A 181 20.65 -13.11 -24.69
C LEU A 181 19.87 -12.87 -25.98
N GLN A 182 20.40 -12.02 -26.86
CA GLN A 182 19.77 -11.69 -28.14
C GLN A 182 20.75 -11.95 -29.28
N ARG A 183 20.40 -12.85 -30.19
CA ARG A 183 21.14 -13.10 -31.42
C ARG A 183 20.30 -12.68 -32.62
N ARG A 184 20.86 -11.85 -33.50
CA ARG A 184 20.27 -11.53 -34.81
C ARG A 184 20.76 -12.57 -35.81
N PHE A 185 19.89 -13.50 -36.18
CA PHE A 185 20.18 -14.48 -37.22
C PHE A 185 20.01 -13.84 -38.60
N SER A 186 20.96 -14.09 -39.50
CA SER A 186 20.89 -13.67 -40.90
C SER A 186 19.92 -14.53 -41.73
N ASN A 187 19.55 -15.73 -41.25
CA ASN A 187 18.58 -16.65 -41.86
C ASN A 187 17.57 -17.09 -40.79
N GLY A 188 16.28 -16.80 -41.00
CA GLY A 188 15.22 -16.66 -39.99
C GLY A 188 15.08 -17.75 -38.91
N LEU A 189 15.18 -17.34 -37.64
CA LEU A 189 14.38 -17.83 -36.50
C LEU A 189 14.58 -16.90 -35.27
N LEU A 190 13.61 -16.86 -34.34
CA LEU A 190 13.46 -15.86 -33.27
C LEU A 190 13.89 -16.37 -31.87
N ALA A 191 14.33 -15.48 -30.95
CA ALA A 191 14.92 -15.83 -29.64
C ALA A 191 14.03 -15.54 -28.40
N LEU A 192 14.22 -16.36 -27.36
CA LEU A 192 13.46 -16.51 -26.12
C LEU A 192 13.80 -15.46 -25.03
N LYS A 193 12.84 -15.11 -24.18
CA LYS A 193 12.98 -14.26 -22.98
C LYS A 193 12.71 -15.08 -21.71
N TYR A 194 13.56 -14.99 -20.69
CA TYR A 194 13.36 -15.62 -19.38
C TYR A 194 13.43 -14.55 -18.28
N THR A 195 12.56 -14.64 -17.27
CA THR A 195 12.48 -13.67 -16.15
C THR A 195 12.35 -14.46 -14.85
N PHE A 196 13.16 -14.13 -13.82
CA PHE A 196 13.03 -14.65 -12.44
C PHE A 196 12.52 -13.54 -11.51
#